data_AF-A0A388PIL6-F1
#
_entry.id   AF-A0A388PIL6-F1
#
_cell.length_a   1.000
_cell.length_b   1.000
_cell.length_c   1.000
_cell.angle_alpha   90.00
_cell.angle_beta   90.00
_cell.angle_gamma   90.00
#
_symmetry.space_group_name_H-M   'P 1'
#
loop_
_entity.id
_entity.type
_entity.pdbx_description
1 polymer ?
#
loop_
_entity_poly.entity_id
_entity_poly.type
_entity_poly.pdbx_seq_one_letter_code
_entity_poly.pdbx_strand_id
1 'polypeptide(L)'
;MKELGAVVLIGNDTVGGRDYSKEENDQLVRGQAIYRELCFACHGYDGKGMPMDGPKPGMTIAPPLANSTNVRSHRDAIIRVLLNGLTGPVAGKTYDSQMVPMPMYDDKWIADVATYVRNSFGNRGAVISVADVARVRKEVATVTQPWTVESLAAALPKVVKPVAEWKVTASDELELAQKGCDGDMKTRWETKANQKKGMWYQVELPEAKTVSGLRLDDSARPSASPKSYKVEGSVDGKKWIALGSTRGLPGLSETYFAKETPVKFLKVTIADAQNNQPWAIQEFQLLGR
;
A
#
# COMPACT_ATOMS: atom_id res chain seq x y z
N MET A 1 25.31 -9.77 10.71
CA MET A 1 25.24 -9.59 9.24
C MET A 1 25.64 -10.91 8.60
N LYS A 2 24.82 -11.44 7.67
CA LYS A 2 24.75 -12.82 7.13
C LYS A 2 23.87 -13.83 7.87
N GLU A 3 22.57 -13.52 7.94
CA GLU A 3 21.48 -14.52 7.91
C GLU A 3 20.41 -14.09 6.89
N LEU A 4 20.86 -13.67 5.71
CA LEU A 4 20.00 -13.37 4.55
C LEU A 4 19.74 -14.61 3.66
N GLY A 5 20.16 -15.81 4.08
CA GLY A 5 20.65 -16.80 3.10
C GLY A 5 19.89 -18.10 2.88
N ALA A 6 18.94 -18.53 3.72
CA ALA A 6 18.56 -19.95 3.74
C ALA A 6 17.08 -20.31 3.48
N VAL A 7 16.13 -19.36 3.40
CA VAL A 7 14.70 -19.73 3.26
C VAL A 7 13.96 -18.85 2.22
N VAL A 8 14.67 -18.45 1.16
CA VAL A 8 14.07 -18.08 -0.16
C VAL A 8 14.25 -19.26 -1.13
N LEU A 9 14.52 -20.47 -0.61
CA LEU A 9 15.14 -21.57 -1.37
C LEU A 9 14.14 -22.62 -1.86
N ILE A 10 13.13 -22.23 -2.64
CA ILE A 10 12.57 -23.05 -3.73
C ILE A 10 11.66 -22.19 -4.62
N GLY A 11 12.26 -21.53 -5.61
CA GLY A 11 11.57 -20.78 -6.66
C GLY A 11 12.31 -19.52 -7.08
N ASN A 12 12.09 -19.03 -8.30
CA ASN A 12 12.62 -17.76 -8.80
C ASN A 12 11.96 -16.52 -8.14
N ASP A 13 11.37 -16.68 -6.95
CA ASP A 13 10.61 -15.65 -6.27
C ASP A 13 11.54 -14.66 -5.59
N THR A 14 11.68 -13.49 -6.19
CA THR A 14 12.39 -12.37 -5.59
C THR A 14 11.46 -11.62 -4.63
N VAL A 15 11.45 -12.02 -3.36
CA VAL A 15 10.94 -11.15 -2.28
C VAL A 15 11.98 -10.07 -2.06
N GLY A 16 11.84 -8.92 -2.74
CA GLY A 16 12.95 -7.96 -2.74
C GLY A 16 12.68 -6.65 -3.45
N GLY A 17 12.84 -5.57 -2.70
CA GLY A 17 12.73 -4.20 -3.22
C GLY A 17 13.00 -3.10 -2.20
N ARG A 18 13.15 -3.45 -0.91
CA ARG A 18 13.52 -2.57 0.19
C ARG A 18 14.10 -3.36 1.36
N ASP A 19 14.74 -2.68 2.30
CA ASP A 19 15.13 -3.28 3.59
C ASP A 19 13.88 -3.59 4.42
N TYR A 20 13.71 -4.84 4.85
CA TYR A 20 12.66 -5.27 5.77
C TYR A 20 13.20 -5.41 7.19
N SER A 21 12.37 -5.14 8.20
CA SER A 21 12.68 -5.46 9.60
C SER A 21 12.77 -6.99 9.80
N LYS A 22 13.29 -7.44 10.93
CA LYS A 22 13.31 -8.87 11.25
C LYS A 22 11.89 -9.44 11.26
N GLU A 23 10.97 -8.72 11.89
CA GLU A 23 9.56 -9.11 12.03
C GLU A 23 8.85 -9.17 10.67
N GLU A 24 9.13 -8.21 9.78
CA GLU A 24 8.62 -8.21 8.41
C GLU A 24 9.18 -9.39 7.59
N ASN A 25 10.46 -9.72 7.74
CA ASN A 25 11.05 -10.91 7.12
C ASN A 25 10.40 -12.20 7.64
N ASP A 26 10.23 -12.33 8.96
CA ASP A 26 9.56 -13.49 9.55
C ASP A 26 8.10 -13.60 9.05
N GLN A 27 7.42 -12.47 8.83
CA GLN A 27 6.09 -12.41 8.22
C GLN A 27 6.08 -12.89 6.77
N LEU A 28 7.04 -12.44 5.96
CA LEU A 28 7.18 -12.87 4.57
C LEU A 28 7.42 -14.38 4.45
N VAL A 29 8.26 -14.95 5.33
CA VAL A 29 8.53 -16.39 5.37
C VAL A 29 7.25 -17.20 5.68
N ARG A 30 6.46 -16.77 6.68
CA ARG A 30 5.19 -17.44 6.98
C ARG A 30 4.17 -17.28 5.86
N GLY A 31 4.09 -16.08 5.26
CA GLY A 31 3.22 -15.82 4.12
C GLY A 31 3.56 -16.67 2.91
N GLN A 32 4.85 -16.91 2.65
CA GLN A 32 5.30 -17.83 1.60
C GLN A 32 4.86 -19.26 1.87
N ALA A 33 5.01 -19.75 3.10
CA ALA A 33 4.58 -21.10 3.47
C ALA A 33 3.08 -21.28 3.22
N ILE A 34 2.27 -20.32 3.65
CA ILE A 34 0.81 -20.30 3.41
C ILE A 34 0.49 -20.32 1.91
N TYR A 35 1.16 -19.45 1.12
CA TYR A 35 0.93 -19.38 -0.32
C TYR A 35 1.23 -20.72 -1.00
N ARG A 36 2.35 -21.36 -0.63
CA ARG A 36 2.80 -22.64 -1.20
C ARG A 36 2.01 -23.85 -0.71
N GLU A 37 1.23 -23.71 0.36
CA GLU A 37 0.33 -24.76 0.84
C GLU A 37 -1.03 -24.69 0.14
N LEU A 38 -1.56 -23.47 -0.06
CA LEU A 38 -2.95 -23.29 -0.49
C LEU A 38 -3.11 -22.50 -1.78
N CYS A 39 -2.53 -21.29 -1.87
CA CYS A 39 -2.83 -20.35 -2.96
C CYS A 39 -2.21 -20.77 -4.31
N PHE A 40 -1.06 -21.43 -4.30
CA PHE A 40 -0.33 -21.82 -5.50
C PHE A 40 -1.13 -22.78 -6.40
N ALA A 41 -2.05 -23.57 -5.82
CA ALA A 41 -2.86 -24.53 -6.57
C ALA A 41 -3.69 -23.86 -7.68
N CYS A 42 -4.11 -22.61 -7.46
CA CYS A 42 -4.86 -21.83 -8.44
C CYS A 42 -4.01 -20.72 -9.09
N HIS A 43 -3.15 -20.05 -8.31
CA HIS A 43 -2.36 -18.92 -8.78
C HIS A 43 -0.97 -19.29 -9.34
N GLY A 44 -0.59 -20.57 -9.28
CA GLY A 44 0.71 -21.07 -9.74
C GLY A 44 1.85 -20.74 -8.78
N TYR A 45 2.99 -21.43 -8.93
CA TYR A 45 4.18 -21.17 -8.11
C TYR A 45 4.77 -19.78 -8.33
N ASP A 46 4.74 -19.28 -9.57
CA ASP A 46 5.29 -17.97 -9.95
C ASP A 46 4.23 -16.84 -9.95
N GLY A 47 3.04 -17.12 -9.41
CA GLY A 47 1.94 -16.17 -9.35
C GLY A 47 1.35 -15.79 -10.71
N LYS A 48 1.65 -16.50 -11.81
CA LYS A 48 1.11 -16.19 -13.14
C LYS A 48 -0.23 -16.85 -13.45
N GLY A 49 -0.79 -17.60 -12.50
CA GLY A 49 -1.96 -18.45 -12.68
C GLY A 49 -1.54 -19.88 -13.02
N MET A 50 -2.19 -20.87 -12.41
CA MET A 50 -1.96 -22.27 -12.73
C MET A 50 -2.57 -22.57 -14.10
N PRO A 51 -1.80 -23.08 -15.08
CA PRO A 51 -2.34 -23.44 -16.39
C PRO A 51 -3.45 -24.49 -16.25
N MET A 52 -4.48 -24.36 -17.08
CA MET A 52 -5.52 -25.38 -17.22
C MET A 52 -5.77 -25.67 -18.69
N ASP A 53 -6.12 -26.93 -18.98
CA ASP A 53 -6.62 -27.30 -20.28
C ASP A 53 -8.00 -26.67 -20.51
N GLY A 54 -8.26 -26.27 -21.75
CA GLY A 54 -9.51 -25.63 -22.11
C GLY A 54 -9.60 -25.31 -23.60
N PRO A 55 -10.74 -24.78 -24.05
CA PRO A 55 -11.01 -24.51 -25.46
C PRO A 55 -10.11 -23.41 -26.05
N LYS A 56 -9.37 -22.66 -25.22
CA LYS A 56 -8.43 -21.62 -25.65
C LYS A 56 -7.05 -21.89 -25.06
N PRO A 57 -5.97 -21.81 -25.85
CA PRO A 57 -4.61 -21.88 -25.32
C PRO A 57 -4.34 -20.77 -24.29
N GLY A 58 -3.60 -21.10 -23.22
CA GLY A 58 -3.18 -20.15 -22.19
C GLY A 58 -4.25 -19.79 -21.15
N MET A 59 -5.26 -20.65 -20.97
CA MET A 59 -6.20 -20.55 -19.86
C MET A 59 -5.49 -20.87 -18.53
N THR A 60 -5.90 -20.16 -17.48
CA THR A 60 -5.42 -20.39 -16.11
C THR A 60 -6.58 -20.49 -15.15
N ILE A 61 -6.42 -21.27 -14.08
CA ILE A 61 -7.45 -21.50 -13.06
C ILE A 61 -7.84 -20.18 -12.39
N ALA A 62 -6.85 -19.34 -12.07
CA ALA A 62 -7.05 -18.06 -11.42
C ALA A 62 -6.25 -16.93 -12.10
N PRO A 63 -6.60 -15.66 -11.79
CA PRO A 63 -5.87 -14.51 -12.31
C PRO A 63 -4.40 -14.48 -11.87
N PRO A 64 -3.50 -13.89 -12.69
CA PRO A 64 -2.12 -13.66 -12.29
C PRO A 64 -2.07 -12.65 -11.13
N LEU A 65 -1.29 -12.99 -10.12
CA LEU A 65 -0.88 -12.10 -9.03
C LEU A 65 0.41 -11.35 -9.36
N ALA A 66 1.23 -11.90 -10.27
CA ALA A 66 2.48 -11.29 -10.72
C ALA A 66 2.27 -9.91 -11.35
N ASN A 67 2.99 -8.90 -10.86
CA ASN A 67 2.91 -7.48 -11.24
C ASN A 67 1.48 -6.90 -11.27
N SER A 68 0.53 -7.54 -10.58
CA SER A 68 -0.90 -7.23 -10.66
C SER A 68 -1.19 -5.84 -10.13
N THR A 69 -1.85 -5.01 -10.95
CA THR A 69 -2.33 -3.68 -10.53
C THR A 69 -3.33 -3.78 -9.40
N ASN A 70 -4.16 -4.83 -9.38
CA ASN A 70 -5.11 -5.08 -8.30
C ASN A 70 -4.38 -5.42 -7.00
N VAL A 71 -3.35 -6.27 -7.05
CA VAL A 71 -2.53 -6.59 -5.87
C VAL A 71 -1.79 -5.37 -5.36
N ARG A 72 -1.29 -4.51 -6.24
CA ARG A 72 -0.54 -3.28 -5.89
C ARG A 72 -1.43 -2.08 -5.59
N SER A 73 -2.75 -2.22 -5.73
CA SER A 73 -3.70 -1.17 -5.37
C SER A 73 -3.77 -0.96 -3.85
N HIS A 74 -4.82 -0.29 -3.37
CA HIS A 74 -5.07 -0.06 -1.96
C HIS A 74 -4.93 -1.35 -1.15
N ARG A 75 -4.20 -1.30 -0.04
CA ARG A 75 -3.81 -2.50 0.72
C ARG A 75 -5.00 -3.33 1.24
N ASP A 76 -6.11 -2.66 1.57
CA ASP A 76 -7.33 -3.34 2.02
C ASP A 76 -7.98 -4.20 0.93
N ALA A 77 -7.67 -3.98 -0.35
CA ALA A 77 -8.27 -4.71 -1.46
C ALA A 77 -8.02 -6.23 -1.34
N ILE A 78 -6.76 -6.63 -1.10
CA ILE A 78 -6.40 -8.04 -0.94
C ILE A 78 -7.02 -8.64 0.33
N ILE A 79 -7.13 -7.86 1.40
CA ILE A 79 -7.77 -8.32 2.64
C ILE A 79 -9.25 -8.61 2.40
N ARG A 80 -9.95 -7.71 1.73
CA ARG A 80 -11.37 -7.84 1.36
C ARG A 80 -11.60 -9.05 0.45
N VAL A 81 -10.71 -9.29 -0.52
CA VAL A 81 -10.75 -10.47 -1.40
C VAL A 81 -10.51 -11.75 -0.61
N LEU A 82 -9.53 -11.79 0.30
CA LEU A 82 -9.28 -12.97 1.13
C LEU A 82 -10.45 -13.26 2.09
N LEU A 83 -11.17 -12.25 2.57
CA LEU A 83 -12.27 -12.43 3.51
C LEU A 83 -13.61 -12.79 2.82
N ASN A 84 -13.90 -12.22 1.66
CA ASN A 84 -15.22 -12.35 1.01
C ASN A 84 -15.17 -12.98 -0.39
N GLY A 85 -13.98 -13.22 -0.95
CA GLY A 85 -13.80 -13.77 -2.29
C GLY A 85 -13.87 -12.70 -3.39
N LEU A 86 -13.64 -13.13 -4.62
CA LEU A 86 -13.70 -12.30 -5.83
C LEU A 86 -14.32 -13.10 -6.99
N THR A 87 -15.24 -12.49 -7.71
CA THR A 87 -15.92 -13.07 -8.86
C THR A 87 -15.94 -12.12 -10.06
N GLY A 88 -16.25 -12.67 -11.23
CA GLY A 88 -16.34 -11.91 -12.47
C GLY A 88 -14.99 -11.62 -13.12
N PRO A 89 -14.98 -10.76 -14.16
CA PRO A 89 -13.78 -10.52 -14.96
C PRO A 89 -12.68 -9.80 -14.19
N VAL A 90 -11.43 -10.26 -14.36
CA VAL A 90 -10.23 -9.61 -13.84
C VAL A 90 -9.32 -9.25 -15.00
N ALA A 91 -8.98 -7.98 -15.13
CA ALA A 91 -8.21 -7.44 -16.28
C ALA A 91 -8.80 -7.85 -17.65
N GLY A 92 -10.14 -7.85 -17.76
CA GLY A 92 -10.86 -8.22 -18.98
C GLY A 92 -10.94 -9.73 -19.28
N LYS A 93 -10.38 -10.58 -18.42
CA LYS A 93 -10.47 -12.05 -18.54
C LYS A 93 -11.48 -12.62 -17.55
N THR A 94 -12.35 -13.50 -18.04
CA THR A 94 -13.28 -14.27 -17.21
C THR A 94 -12.61 -15.56 -16.75
N TYR A 95 -12.90 -15.96 -15.52
CA TYR A 95 -12.43 -17.19 -14.90
C TYR A 95 -13.64 -18.03 -14.51
N ASP A 96 -13.57 -19.35 -14.75
CA ASP A 96 -14.69 -20.27 -14.49
C ASP A 96 -14.94 -20.45 -13.00
N SER A 97 -13.88 -20.29 -12.19
CA SER A 97 -13.93 -20.36 -10.74
C SER A 97 -13.87 -18.97 -10.11
N GLN A 98 -14.58 -18.82 -8.99
CA GLN A 98 -14.44 -17.65 -8.13
C GLN A 98 -13.24 -17.82 -7.20
N MET A 99 -12.62 -16.71 -6.80
CA MET A 99 -11.65 -16.73 -5.70
C MET A 99 -12.38 -17.06 -4.41
N VAL A 100 -12.02 -18.20 -3.80
CA VAL A 100 -12.68 -18.70 -2.61
C VAL A 100 -12.43 -17.77 -1.40
N PRO A 101 -13.47 -17.44 -0.62
CA PRO A 101 -13.30 -16.69 0.62
C PRO A 101 -12.63 -17.56 1.69
N MET A 102 -11.75 -16.94 2.47
CA MET A 102 -10.95 -17.57 3.53
C MET A 102 -11.18 -16.91 4.92
N PRO A 103 -12.42 -16.57 5.33
CA PRO A 103 -12.67 -15.83 6.56
C PRO A 103 -12.44 -16.67 7.82
N MET A 104 -12.35 -18.00 7.69
CA MET A 104 -12.10 -18.92 8.80
C MET A 104 -10.69 -18.80 9.38
N TYR A 105 -9.73 -18.30 8.59
CA TYR A 105 -8.38 -18.07 9.08
C TYR A 105 -8.31 -16.78 9.90
N ASP A 106 -7.41 -16.77 10.88
CA ASP A 106 -7.23 -15.64 11.77
C ASP A 106 -6.59 -14.44 11.05
N ASP A 107 -6.58 -13.30 11.76
CA ASP A 107 -6.07 -12.04 11.20
C ASP A 107 -4.58 -12.09 10.88
N LYS A 108 -3.83 -12.96 11.56
CA LYS A 108 -2.39 -13.11 11.39
C LYS A 108 -2.08 -13.90 10.12
N TRP A 109 -2.80 -14.98 9.85
CA TRP A 109 -2.68 -15.79 8.64
C TRP A 109 -2.96 -14.94 7.39
N ILE A 110 -4.04 -14.16 7.42
CA ILE A 110 -4.42 -13.25 6.33
C ILE A 110 -3.37 -12.16 6.14
N ALA A 111 -2.87 -11.56 7.22
CA ALA A 111 -1.82 -10.55 7.17
C ALA A 111 -0.51 -11.10 6.59
N ASP A 112 -0.10 -12.31 6.99
CA ASP A 112 1.12 -12.96 6.52
C ASP A 112 1.04 -13.23 4.99
N VAL A 113 -0.01 -13.91 4.51
CA VAL A 113 -0.14 -14.26 3.07
C VAL A 113 -0.36 -13.02 2.19
N ALA A 114 -1.16 -12.05 2.64
CA ALA A 114 -1.39 -10.82 1.90
C ALA A 114 -0.11 -10.00 1.75
N THR A 115 0.72 -9.96 2.80
CA THR A 115 2.03 -9.29 2.76
C THR A 115 2.97 -9.96 1.76
N TYR A 116 3.04 -11.29 1.77
CA TYR A 116 3.85 -12.05 0.81
C TYR A 116 3.40 -11.78 -0.62
N VAL A 117 2.11 -11.94 -0.95
CA VAL A 117 1.59 -11.70 -2.31
C VAL A 117 1.86 -10.26 -2.80
N ARG A 118 1.74 -9.27 -1.91
CA ARG A 118 2.01 -7.85 -2.24
C ARG A 118 3.49 -7.51 -2.44
N ASN A 119 4.41 -8.39 -2.04
CA ASN A 119 5.85 -8.14 -2.09
C ASN A 119 6.64 -9.25 -2.82
N SER A 120 5.93 -10.15 -3.49
CA SER A 120 6.44 -11.23 -4.32
C SER A 120 6.00 -11.04 -5.78
N PHE A 121 6.53 -11.85 -6.69
CA PHE A 121 6.08 -11.89 -8.10
C PHE A 121 6.23 -10.54 -8.83
N GLY A 122 7.25 -9.75 -8.45
CA GLY A 122 7.48 -8.39 -8.97
C GLY A 122 6.62 -7.31 -8.32
N ASN A 123 5.73 -7.66 -7.39
CA ASN A 123 4.96 -6.68 -6.63
C ASN A 123 5.82 -5.98 -5.57
N ARG A 124 5.46 -4.72 -5.30
CA ARG A 124 6.02 -3.90 -4.23
C ARG A 124 4.87 -3.14 -3.59
N GLY A 125 4.57 -3.44 -2.33
CA GLY A 125 3.40 -2.87 -1.66
C GLY A 125 3.57 -2.81 -0.16
N ALA A 126 2.74 -1.98 0.49
CA ALA A 126 2.71 -1.92 1.95
C ALA A 126 2.51 -3.31 2.57
N VAL A 127 3.23 -3.56 3.67
CA VAL A 127 3.00 -4.71 4.56
C VAL A 127 1.62 -4.59 5.18
N ILE A 128 0.94 -5.73 5.32
CA ILE A 128 -0.37 -5.84 5.97
C ILE A 128 -0.15 -6.25 7.42
N SER A 129 -0.63 -5.44 8.36
CA SER A 129 -0.60 -5.79 9.78
C SER A 129 -1.84 -6.57 10.22
N VAL A 130 -1.73 -7.26 11.36
CA VAL A 130 -2.88 -7.91 12.01
C VAL A 130 -4.00 -6.91 12.31
N ALA A 131 -3.64 -5.70 12.73
CA ALA A 131 -4.59 -4.64 13.01
C ALA A 131 -5.36 -4.18 11.76
N ASP A 132 -4.72 -4.22 10.58
CA ASP A 132 -5.37 -3.90 9.32
C ASP A 132 -6.43 -4.94 8.98
N VAL A 133 -6.12 -6.22 9.15
CA VAL A 133 -7.07 -7.30 8.91
C VAL A 133 -8.23 -7.24 9.91
N ALA A 134 -7.94 -7.06 11.20
CA ALA A 134 -8.95 -6.94 12.25
C ALA A 134 -9.92 -5.78 11.98
N ARG A 135 -9.41 -4.63 11.51
CA ARG A 135 -10.23 -3.49 11.11
C ARG A 135 -11.09 -3.84 9.89
N VAL A 136 -10.49 -4.33 8.81
CA VAL A 136 -11.23 -4.65 7.57
C VAL A 136 -12.29 -5.71 7.83
N ARG A 137 -12.01 -6.72 8.67
CA ARG A 137 -12.98 -7.75 9.07
C ARG A 137 -14.24 -7.16 9.71
N LYS A 138 -14.09 -6.12 10.54
CA LYS A 138 -15.23 -5.38 11.10
C LYS A 138 -15.98 -4.60 10.02
N GLU A 139 -15.26 -3.96 9.10
CA GLU A 139 -15.85 -3.18 8.00
C GLU A 139 -16.66 -4.04 7.02
N VAL A 140 -16.28 -5.31 6.82
CA VAL A 140 -16.94 -6.22 5.88
C VAL A 140 -17.85 -7.24 6.56
N ALA A 141 -18.15 -7.08 7.86
CA ALA A 141 -18.92 -8.05 8.64
C ALA A 141 -20.33 -8.34 8.06
N THR A 142 -20.92 -7.37 7.35
CA THR A 142 -22.23 -7.51 6.70
C THR A 142 -22.14 -7.87 5.22
N VAL A 143 -20.93 -8.01 4.67
CA VAL A 143 -20.72 -8.35 3.25
C VAL A 143 -20.80 -9.86 3.08
N THR A 144 -21.82 -10.33 2.36
CA THR A 144 -22.09 -11.76 2.16
C THR A 144 -21.82 -12.24 0.73
N GLN A 145 -21.67 -11.32 -0.22
CA GLN A 145 -21.40 -11.64 -1.62
C GLN A 145 -19.92 -11.46 -1.95
N PRO A 146 -19.36 -12.27 -2.86
CA PRO A 146 -18.03 -12.04 -3.39
C PRO A 146 -17.91 -10.67 -4.04
N TRP A 147 -16.74 -10.07 -3.94
CA TRP A 147 -16.48 -8.81 -4.62
C TRP A 147 -16.44 -9.01 -6.14
N THR A 148 -16.84 -7.99 -6.88
CA THR A 148 -16.40 -7.77 -8.26
C THR A 148 -15.26 -6.75 -8.25
N VAL A 149 -14.46 -6.67 -9.31
CA VAL A 149 -13.42 -5.62 -9.41
C VAL A 149 -14.02 -4.22 -9.23
N GLU A 150 -15.22 -4.00 -9.78
CA GLU A 150 -15.94 -2.73 -9.67
C GLU A 150 -16.42 -2.44 -8.25
N SER A 151 -17.14 -3.37 -7.61
CA SER A 151 -17.66 -3.17 -6.25
C SER A 151 -16.54 -3.09 -5.22
N LEU A 152 -15.43 -3.81 -5.43
CA LEU A 152 -14.23 -3.68 -4.62
C LEU A 152 -13.63 -2.27 -4.73
N ALA A 153 -13.42 -1.79 -5.96
CA ALA A 153 -12.90 -0.44 -6.18
C ALA A 153 -13.80 0.65 -5.59
N ALA A 154 -15.12 0.48 -5.69
CA ALA A 154 -16.08 1.42 -5.12
C ALA A 154 -16.06 1.45 -3.57
N ALA A 155 -15.73 0.33 -2.93
CA ALA A 155 -15.69 0.20 -1.46
C ALA A 155 -14.36 0.66 -0.82
N LEU A 156 -13.32 0.89 -1.62
CA LEU A 156 -12.00 1.30 -1.13
C LEU A 156 -11.90 2.83 -1.00
N PRO A 157 -11.13 3.33 0.00
CA PRO A 157 -10.77 4.73 0.05
C PRO A 157 -10.22 5.25 -1.27
N LYS A 158 -10.71 6.41 -1.70
CA LYS A 158 -10.35 7.08 -2.94
C LYS A 158 -9.24 8.08 -2.69
N VAL A 159 -8.39 8.25 -3.71
CA VAL A 159 -7.39 9.32 -3.74
C VAL A 159 -8.11 10.65 -3.95
N VAL A 160 -7.95 11.54 -2.99
CA VAL A 160 -8.33 12.95 -3.08
C VAL A 160 -7.08 13.69 -3.55
N LYS A 161 -7.14 14.16 -4.80
CA LYS A 161 -6.05 14.92 -5.42
C LYS A 161 -5.96 16.33 -4.85
N PRO A 162 -4.74 16.91 -4.82
CA PRO A 162 -4.56 18.32 -4.52
C PRO A 162 -5.35 19.22 -5.45
N VAL A 163 -5.71 20.39 -4.93
CA VAL A 163 -6.29 21.50 -5.69
C VAL A 163 -5.54 22.78 -5.35
N ALA A 164 -5.66 23.81 -6.19
CA ALA A 164 -4.87 25.04 -6.08
C ALA A 164 -5.06 25.78 -4.74
N GLU A 165 -6.20 25.58 -4.06
CA GLU A 165 -6.53 26.21 -2.78
C GLU A 165 -5.81 25.56 -1.59
N TRP A 166 -5.20 24.38 -1.76
CA TRP A 166 -4.43 23.74 -0.71
C TRP A 166 -3.10 24.48 -0.54
N LYS A 167 -2.85 24.98 0.67
CA LYS A 167 -1.62 25.71 0.96
C LYS A 167 -0.58 24.75 1.49
N VAL A 168 0.63 24.87 0.98
CA VAL A 168 1.75 24.03 1.40
C VAL A 168 2.83 24.85 2.09
N THR A 169 3.36 24.30 3.18
CA THR A 169 4.64 24.75 3.75
C THR A 169 5.57 23.57 3.99
N ALA A 170 6.87 23.81 4.05
CA ALA A 170 7.86 22.77 4.28
C ALA A 170 9.06 23.29 5.06
N SER A 171 9.84 22.38 5.64
CA SER A 171 11.06 22.70 6.40
C SER A 171 12.25 23.12 5.54
N ASP A 172 12.20 22.87 4.24
CA ASP A 172 13.23 23.22 3.26
C ASP A 172 12.55 23.54 1.92
N GLU A 173 13.20 24.34 1.06
CA GLU A 173 12.69 24.73 -0.27
C GLU A 173 11.21 25.19 -0.25
N LEU A 174 10.85 26.07 0.71
CA LEU A 174 9.48 26.54 0.95
C LEU A 174 8.80 27.10 -0.30
N GLU A 175 9.53 27.88 -1.10
CA GLU A 175 8.99 28.52 -2.32
C GLU A 175 8.60 27.50 -3.40
N LEU A 176 9.15 26.28 -3.34
CA LEU A 176 8.85 25.18 -4.25
C LEU A 176 7.92 24.15 -3.63
N ALA A 177 7.50 24.31 -2.37
CA ALA A 177 6.74 23.31 -1.64
C ALA A 177 5.43 22.93 -2.34
N GLN A 178 4.75 23.90 -2.96
CA GLN A 178 3.51 23.66 -3.70
C GLN A 178 3.66 22.64 -4.84
N LYS A 179 4.85 22.51 -5.44
CA LYS A 179 5.11 21.54 -6.52
C LYS A 179 5.04 20.08 -6.09
N GLY A 180 5.01 19.80 -4.78
CA GLY A 180 4.76 18.45 -4.26
C GLY A 180 3.28 18.17 -3.96
N CYS A 181 2.38 19.12 -4.26
CA CYS A 181 0.96 19.04 -3.96
C CYS A 181 0.18 20.00 -4.88
N ASP A 182 0.35 19.85 -6.19
CA ASP A 182 -0.33 20.67 -7.21
C ASP A 182 -1.17 19.82 -8.18
N GLY A 183 -1.14 18.49 -8.06
CA GLY A 183 -1.90 17.57 -8.90
C GLY A 183 -1.27 17.30 -10.26
N ASP A 184 -0.05 17.80 -10.52
CA ASP A 184 0.74 17.51 -11.71
C ASP A 184 1.87 16.50 -11.41
N MET A 185 1.66 15.25 -11.86
CA MET A 185 2.66 14.19 -11.76
C MET A 185 4.00 14.47 -12.47
N LYS A 186 4.17 15.61 -13.16
CA LYS A 186 5.45 16.06 -13.77
C LYS A 186 6.25 17.02 -12.89
N THR A 187 5.63 17.63 -11.88
CA THR A 187 6.27 18.55 -10.93
C THR A 187 6.56 17.85 -9.61
N ARG A 188 7.53 18.34 -8.85
CA ARG A 188 7.85 17.82 -7.52
C ARG A 188 8.46 18.88 -6.64
N TRP A 189 8.27 18.72 -5.34
CA TRP A 189 9.10 19.35 -4.33
C TRP A 189 10.28 18.43 -3.99
N GLU A 190 11.47 19.00 -3.82
CA GLU A 190 12.70 18.27 -3.47
C GLU A 190 13.51 19.16 -2.52
N THR A 191 13.99 18.61 -1.41
CA THR A 191 14.83 19.36 -0.46
C THR A 191 16.19 19.66 -1.09
N LYS A 192 16.77 20.82 -0.77
CA LYS A 192 18.12 21.17 -1.21
C LYS A 192 19.18 20.41 -0.41
N ALA A 193 18.93 20.21 0.88
CA ALA A 193 19.79 19.40 1.72
C ALA A 193 19.44 17.90 1.58
N ASN A 194 20.41 17.05 1.92
CA ASN A 194 20.11 15.64 2.19
C ASN A 194 19.10 15.55 3.34
N GLN A 195 18.19 14.59 3.23
CA GLN A 195 17.11 14.40 4.19
C GLN A 195 17.64 14.07 5.59
N LYS A 196 16.96 14.60 6.60
CA LYS A 196 17.31 14.44 8.02
C LYS A 196 16.06 14.15 8.84
N LYS A 197 16.22 13.38 9.91
CA LYS A 197 15.17 13.21 10.93
C LYS A 197 14.67 14.58 11.39
N GLY A 198 13.35 14.75 11.40
CA GLY A 198 12.69 16.00 11.80
C GLY A 198 12.36 16.97 10.65
N MET A 199 12.86 16.74 9.43
CA MET A 199 12.36 17.47 8.26
C MET A 199 10.87 17.18 8.06
N TRP A 200 10.11 18.19 7.62
CA TRP A 200 8.66 18.11 7.55
C TRP A 200 8.09 18.80 6.33
N TYR A 201 6.91 18.34 5.93
CA TYR A 201 6.09 18.88 4.85
C TYR A 201 4.63 18.95 5.35
N GLN A 202 3.97 20.08 5.15
CA GLN A 202 2.65 20.37 5.71
C GLN A 202 1.70 20.88 4.63
N VAL A 203 0.47 20.38 4.66
CA VAL A 203 -0.63 20.82 3.80
C VAL A 203 -1.75 21.35 4.68
N GLU A 204 -2.25 22.55 4.33
CA GLU A 204 -3.48 23.15 4.86
C GLU A 204 -4.57 23.09 3.78
N LEU A 205 -5.70 22.49 4.13
CA LEU A 205 -6.91 22.43 3.32
C LEU A 205 -7.73 23.71 3.51
N PRO A 206 -8.51 24.14 2.49
CA PRO A 206 -9.41 25.29 2.65
C PRO A 206 -10.43 25.09 3.77
N GLU A 207 -10.92 23.86 3.92
CA GLU A 207 -11.85 23.41 4.95
C GLU A 207 -11.43 22.06 5.54
N ALA A 208 -11.92 21.77 6.74
CA ALA A 208 -11.63 20.48 7.37
C ALA A 208 -12.30 19.34 6.60
N LYS A 209 -11.53 18.29 6.31
CA LYS A 209 -12.00 17.10 5.60
C LYS A 209 -11.76 15.85 6.42
N THR A 210 -12.72 14.94 6.40
CA THR A 210 -12.53 13.59 6.97
C THR A 210 -11.67 12.77 6.02
N VAL A 211 -10.57 12.24 6.55
CA VAL A 211 -9.59 11.44 5.80
C VAL A 211 -9.36 10.10 6.49
N SER A 212 -9.11 9.08 5.69
CA SER A 212 -8.75 7.73 6.14
C SER A 212 -7.24 7.45 5.99
N GLY A 213 -6.50 8.35 5.34
CA GLY A 213 -5.07 8.19 5.14
C GLY A 213 -4.43 9.29 4.31
N LEU A 214 -3.15 9.05 4.00
CA LEU A 214 -2.25 9.87 3.23
C LEU A 214 -1.50 8.99 2.23
N ARG A 215 -1.27 9.51 1.04
CA ARG A 215 -0.38 8.94 0.02
C ARG A 215 0.70 9.97 -0.35
N LEU A 216 1.95 9.52 -0.36
CA LEU A 216 3.10 10.25 -0.88
C LEU A 216 3.61 9.51 -2.11
N ASP A 217 3.52 10.16 -3.26
CA ASP A 217 4.08 9.65 -4.51
C ASP A 217 5.46 10.26 -4.74
N ASP A 218 6.44 9.40 -4.98
CA ASP A 218 7.81 9.76 -5.36
C ASP A 218 8.30 8.84 -6.49
N SER A 219 7.39 8.37 -7.34
CA SER A 219 7.66 7.43 -8.43
C SER A 219 8.71 7.91 -9.43
N ALA A 220 8.86 9.22 -9.64
CA ALA A 220 9.92 9.79 -10.46
C ALA A 220 11.28 9.93 -9.72
N ARG A 221 11.28 9.84 -8.39
CA ARG A 221 12.46 9.91 -7.50
C ARG A 221 12.42 8.86 -6.37
N PRO A 222 12.30 7.54 -6.63
CA PRO A 222 12.09 6.56 -5.57
C PRO A 222 13.21 6.50 -4.52
N SER A 223 14.45 6.81 -4.91
CA SER A 223 15.61 6.86 -4.01
C SER A 223 15.56 7.99 -2.99
N ALA A 224 14.75 9.02 -3.26
CA ALA A 224 14.56 10.18 -2.37
C ALA A 224 13.41 9.97 -1.36
N SER A 225 12.81 8.78 -1.34
CA SER A 225 11.83 8.40 -0.31
C SER A 225 12.50 8.34 1.08
N PRO A 226 11.84 8.81 2.15
CA PRO A 226 12.34 8.61 3.50
C PRO A 226 12.17 7.16 3.94
N LYS A 227 13.09 6.62 4.75
CA LYS A 227 12.98 5.26 5.30
C LYS A 227 11.74 5.09 6.17
N SER A 228 11.41 6.11 6.95
CA SER A 228 10.13 6.18 7.66
C SER A 228 9.74 7.59 8.02
N TYR A 229 8.44 7.81 8.20
CA TYR A 229 7.88 9.09 8.62
C TYR A 229 6.65 8.89 9.50
N LYS A 230 6.31 9.93 10.26
CA LYS A 230 5.06 10.03 11.00
C LYS A 230 4.13 11.03 10.33
N VAL A 231 2.83 10.84 10.52
CA VAL A 231 1.77 11.75 10.05
C VAL A 231 0.99 12.25 11.26
N GLU A 232 0.85 13.57 11.33
CA GLU A 232 0.10 14.27 12.35
C GLU A 232 -1.00 15.11 11.68
N GLY A 233 -2.15 15.25 12.34
CA GLY A 233 -3.29 16.03 11.85
C GLY A 233 -3.74 17.08 12.86
N SER A 234 -4.36 18.14 12.37
CA SER A 234 -4.98 19.17 13.19
C SER A 234 -6.19 19.79 12.48
N VAL A 235 -7.18 20.25 13.23
CA VAL A 235 -8.30 21.05 12.71
C VAL A 235 -8.08 22.56 12.88
N ASP A 236 -7.18 22.95 13.79
CA ASP A 236 -6.96 24.34 14.22
C ASP A 236 -5.52 24.85 14.00
N GLY A 237 -4.62 23.97 13.56
CA GLY A 237 -3.19 24.26 13.35
C GLY A 237 -2.37 24.36 14.65
N LYS A 238 -3.01 24.18 15.82
CA LYS A 238 -2.42 24.36 17.15
C LYS A 238 -2.32 23.04 17.89
N LYS A 239 -3.41 22.28 17.94
CA LYS A 239 -3.47 20.96 18.58
C LYS A 239 -3.29 19.89 17.52
N TRP A 240 -2.22 19.12 17.67
CA TRP A 240 -1.85 18.06 16.73
C TRP A 240 -2.07 16.68 17.35
N ILE A 241 -2.66 15.79 16.58
CA ILE A 241 -2.87 14.39 16.94
C ILE A 241 -2.05 13.48 16.03
N ALA A 242 -1.51 12.40 16.57
CA ALA A 242 -0.86 11.38 15.77
C ALA A 242 -1.92 10.61 14.96
N LEU A 243 -1.71 10.51 13.65
CA LEU A 243 -2.61 9.79 12.74
C LEU A 243 -2.04 8.44 12.31
N GLY A 244 -0.71 8.35 12.20
CA GLY A 244 -0.02 7.10 11.89
C GLY A 244 1.46 7.29 11.64
N SER A 245 2.13 6.18 11.37
CA SER A 245 3.52 6.14 10.90
C SER A 245 3.63 5.12 9.77
N THR A 246 4.55 5.39 8.85
CA THR A 246 4.79 4.54 7.69
C THR A 246 6.28 4.32 7.53
N ARG A 247 6.67 3.05 7.34
CA ARG A 247 7.95 2.71 6.73
C ARG A 247 7.83 3.03 5.25
N GLY A 248 8.63 3.98 4.77
CA GLY A 248 8.58 4.44 3.39
C GLY A 248 8.75 3.28 2.41
N LEU A 249 8.05 3.41 1.29
CA LEU A 249 8.12 2.50 0.17
C LEU A 249 8.54 3.33 -1.05
N PRO A 250 9.77 3.11 -1.58
CA PRO A 250 10.24 3.81 -2.76
C PRO A 250 9.23 3.75 -3.91
N GLY A 251 8.88 4.91 -4.43
CA GLY A 251 7.94 5.13 -5.52
C GLY A 251 6.52 5.47 -5.04
N LEU A 252 6.07 4.88 -3.92
CA LEU A 252 4.75 5.15 -3.38
C LEU A 252 4.62 4.74 -1.91
N SER A 253 4.51 5.71 -1.02
CA SER A 253 4.26 5.46 0.40
C SER A 253 2.83 5.81 0.79
N GLU A 254 2.16 4.95 1.55
CA GLU A 254 0.82 5.21 2.06
C GLU A 254 0.79 5.07 3.58
N THR A 255 0.16 6.03 4.25
CA THR A 255 -0.15 6.00 5.69
C THR A 255 -1.65 5.92 5.85
N TYR A 256 -2.10 4.89 6.54
CA TYR A 256 -3.51 4.67 6.79
C TYR A 256 -3.80 4.96 8.25
N PHE A 257 -4.88 5.69 8.49
CA PHE A 257 -5.24 6.11 9.83
C PHE A 257 -6.10 5.04 10.49
N ALA A 258 -5.90 4.80 11.78
CA ALA A 258 -6.64 3.78 12.53
C ALA A 258 -8.17 4.04 12.52
N LYS A 259 -8.55 5.30 12.36
CA LYS A 259 -9.92 5.77 12.20
C LYS A 259 -9.97 6.95 11.24
N GLU A 260 -11.09 7.09 10.55
CA GLU A 260 -11.39 8.29 9.80
C GLU A 260 -11.36 9.52 10.73
N THR A 261 -10.63 10.56 10.33
CA THR A 261 -10.32 11.69 11.19
C THR A 261 -10.51 13.00 10.44
N PRO A 262 -11.27 13.98 10.99
CA PRO A 262 -11.35 15.31 10.39
C PRO A 262 -10.03 16.05 10.58
N VAL A 263 -9.50 16.61 9.50
CA VAL A 263 -8.27 17.39 9.49
C VAL A 263 -8.42 18.60 8.58
N LYS A 264 -7.86 19.74 8.99
CA LYS A 264 -7.61 20.90 8.13
C LYS A 264 -6.12 21.01 7.79
N PHE A 265 -5.26 20.56 8.70
CA PHE A 265 -3.82 20.54 8.54
C PHE A 265 -3.33 19.10 8.64
N LEU A 266 -2.46 18.70 7.71
CA LEU A 266 -1.70 17.46 7.82
C LEU A 266 -0.21 17.78 7.73
N LYS A 267 0.58 17.10 8.54
CA LYS A 267 2.03 17.25 8.57
C LYS A 267 2.70 15.88 8.54
N VAL A 268 3.62 15.72 7.60
CA VAL A 268 4.54 14.59 7.53
C VAL A 268 5.85 15.02 8.17
N THR A 269 6.45 14.15 8.97
CA THR A 269 7.78 14.38 9.55
C THR A 269 8.64 13.14 9.43
N ILE A 270 9.84 13.28 8.85
CA ILE A 270 10.80 12.19 8.70
C ILE A 270 11.20 11.66 10.08
N ALA A 271 10.98 10.37 10.29
CA ALA A 271 11.36 9.66 11.51
C ALA A 271 12.72 8.96 11.36
N ASP A 272 12.97 8.38 10.18
CA ASP A 272 14.27 7.83 9.77
C ASP A 272 14.57 8.23 8.32
N ALA A 273 15.78 8.72 8.10
CA ALA A 273 16.20 9.34 6.85
C ALA A 273 16.92 8.34 5.95
N GLN A 274 16.68 8.45 4.64
CA GLN A 274 17.53 7.82 3.64
C GLN A 274 18.87 8.55 3.55
N ASN A 275 19.97 7.79 3.62
CA ASN A 275 21.31 8.37 3.63
C ASN A 275 21.66 8.94 2.25
N ASN A 276 22.31 10.11 2.23
CA ASN A 276 22.88 10.73 1.03
C ASN A 276 21.88 10.94 -0.12
N GLN A 277 20.63 11.20 0.21
CA GLN A 277 19.59 11.53 -0.76
C GLN A 277 18.86 12.80 -0.28
N PRO A 278 18.37 13.66 -1.18
CA PRO A 278 17.35 14.62 -0.81
C PRO A 278 16.05 13.89 -0.45
N TRP A 279 15.06 14.61 0.09
CA TRP A 279 13.69 14.14 0.18
C TRP A 279 12.89 14.75 -0.96
N ALA A 280 12.19 13.92 -1.74
CA ALA A 280 11.31 14.38 -2.81
C ALA A 280 9.87 13.93 -2.57
N ILE A 281 8.93 14.78 -2.97
CA ILE A 281 7.50 14.46 -3.06
C ILE A 281 7.05 14.94 -4.44
N GLN A 282 6.64 13.99 -5.29
CA GLN A 282 5.94 14.28 -6.54
C GLN A 282 4.54 14.75 -6.22
N GLU A 283 3.80 13.95 -5.43
CA GLU A 283 2.44 14.29 -5.03
C GLU A 283 2.13 13.87 -3.60
N PHE A 284 1.63 14.82 -2.81
CA PHE A 284 0.97 14.61 -1.54
C PHE A 284 -0.53 14.51 -1.79
N GLN A 285 -1.14 13.37 -1.52
CA GLN A 285 -2.55 13.13 -1.79
C GLN A 285 -3.24 12.56 -0.56
N LEU A 286 -4.51 12.91 -0.34
CA LEU A 286 -5.27 12.35 0.77
C LEU A 286 -5.99 11.08 0.34
N LEU A 287 -6.28 10.21 1.29
CA LEU A 287 -7.22 9.10 1.11
C LEU A 287 -8.50 9.43 1.88
N GLY A 288 -9.64 9.34 1.21
CA GLY A 288 -10.96 9.59 1.81
C GLY A 288 -12.00 8.61 1.28
N ARG A 289 -13.06 8.37 2.05
CA ARG A 289 -14.21 7.58 1.60
C ARG A 289 -15.30 8.49 1.04
#